data_AF-A0A538MLN4-F1
#
_entry.id   AF-A0A538MLN4-F1
#
_cell.length_a   1.000
_cell.length_b   1.000
_cell.length_c   1.000
_cell.angle_alpha   90.00
_cell.angle_beta   90.00
_cell.angle_gamma   90.00
#
_symmetry.space_group_name_H-M   'P 1'
#
loop_
_entity.id
_entity.type
_entity.pdbx_description
1 polymer ?
#
loop_
_entity_poly.entity_id
_entity_poly.type
_entity_poly.pdbx_seq_one_letter_code
_entity_poly.pdbx_strand_id
1 'polypeptide(L)'
;MLVIDTSNSMRGAPIRGAMDAARAFAARRNVNQRLSLLAFNSSNELLLPFTRSQRKIEKTLKGVPALASGTHIYDAVGQAITLIRAARYQTGAVVLLSDGADTGSSLGLVQVTELAQSAHVRVFTVGLHSKTFRPAALHRLAAVTGGSFSQAATPADLAAIYTGLGLKLSNQYLVRYRSLIEPGRPVRVSVSVAGIGRARTAYATPAPAPISLKQPLGNKIWQSWIMLLVMCVLVAGLIGFALFVALRPTGTTVRARLSEFVTTAGTGKDGRDPLPSRIFEGTEQSLEQTRWWQALKEILNLAEVNIPPVQLIVGTIVLTLFVMWFMATFVSGPLALIGLGVPFFVRGLILYRVEKRRRAFGDQLPDNLDVVASGLRAGHSLVGGLSLVVKDAAEPSRSEFQRVVADEQLGVPLEDALAVVARRMKSRDVEQVALVSSLQRETGSNSAEVLDRVIE
;
A
#
# COMPACT_ATOMS: atom_id res chain seq x y z
N MET A 1 30.17 -3.55 -30.71
CA MET A 1 29.60 -4.79 -30.12
C MET A 1 28.92 -5.54 -31.24
N LEU A 2 29.20 -6.83 -31.39
CA LEU A 2 28.52 -7.71 -32.34
C LEU A 2 27.33 -8.34 -31.63
N VAL A 3 26.18 -8.35 -32.28
CA VAL A 3 24.94 -8.95 -31.79
C VAL A 3 24.47 -9.92 -32.87
N ILE A 4 24.49 -11.21 -32.59
CA ILE A 4 24.25 -12.27 -33.57
C ILE A 4 23.00 -13.06 -33.17
N ASP A 5 22.09 -13.18 -34.13
CA ASP A 5 20.89 -14.00 -34.01
C ASP A 5 21.25 -15.49 -33.95
N THR A 6 20.83 -16.15 -32.88
CA THR A 6 20.98 -17.59 -32.65
C THR A 6 19.62 -18.28 -32.54
N SER A 7 18.63 -17.77 -33.26
CA SER A 7 17.33 -18.40 -33.37
C SER A 7 17.37 -19.64 -34.27
N ASN A 8 16.35 -20.51 -34.15
CA ASN A 8 16.27 -21.75 -34.91
C ASN A 8 16.27 -21.57 -36.45
N SER A 9 15.89 -20.40 -36.97
CA SER A 9 15.98 -20.08 -38.41
C SER A 9 17.42 -19.97 -38.90
N MET A 10 18.37 -19.66 -38.02
CA MET A 10 19.79 -19.56 -38.33
C MET A 10 20.53 -20.91 -38.36
N ARG A 11 19.83 -22.03 -38.18
CA ARG A 11 20.44 -23.35 -38.08
C ARG A 11 21.17 -23.76 -39.37
N GLY A 12 22.38 -24.31 -39.22
CA GLY A 12 23.15 -24.86 -40.33
C GLY A 12 24.11 -23.84 -40.97
N ALA A 13 23.99 -23.60 -42.28
CA ALA A 13 24.86 -22.69 -43.01
C ALA A 13 24.78 -21.21 -42.57
N PRO A 14 23.60 -20.66 -42.23
CA PRO A 14 23.46 -19.25 -41.79
C PRO A 14 24.32 -18.90 -40.58
N ILE A 15 24.22 -19.65 -39.47
CA ILE A 15 25.00 -19.37 -38.26
C ILE A 15 26.51 -19.57 -38.47
N ARG A 16 26.92 -20.55 -39.30
CA ARG A 16 28.34 -20.72 -39.65
C ARG A 16 28.88 -19.51 -40.41
N GLY A 17 28.15 -19.04 -41.43
CA GLY A 17 28.50 -17.83 -42.16
C GLY A 17 28.51 -16.57 -41.30
N ALA A 18 27.57 -16.46 -40.35
CA ALA A 18 27.55 -15.39 -39.35
C ALA A 18 28.82 -15.35 -38.51
N MET A 19 29.26 -16.51 -38.01
CA MET A 19 30.47 -16.62 -37.20
C MET A 19 31.74 -16.41 -38.03
N ASP A 20 31.78 -16.89 -39.27
CA ASP A 20 32.88 -16.62 -40.21
C ASP A 20 33.00 -15.12 -40.52
N ALA A 21 31.88 -14.45 -40.76
CA ALA A 21 31.82 -13.01 -40.98
C ALA A 21 32.24 -12.21 -39.74
N ALA A 22 31.81 -12.64 -38.54
CA ALA A 22 32.26 -12.07 -37.28
C ALA A 22 33.77 -12.21 -37.07
N ARG A 23 34.37 -13.34 -37.48
CA ARG A 23 35.84 -13.52 -37.52
C ARG A 23 36.50 -12.55 -38.49
N ALA A 24 35.97 -12.40 -39.70
CA ALA A 24 36.49 -11.47 -40.69
C ALA A 24 36.46 -10.00 -40.19
N PHE A 25 35.37 -9.60 -39.52
CA PHE A 25 35.25 -8.30 -38.87
C PHE A 25 36.26 -8.10 -37.74
N ALA A 26 36.43 -9.10 -36.88
CA ALA A 26 37.39 -9.03 -35.78
C ALA A 26 38.84 -8.91 -36.29
N ALA A 27 39.17 -9.57 -37.42
CA ALA A 27 40.50 -9.51 -38.02
C ALA A 27 40.84 -8.13 -38.64
N ARG A 28 39.84 -7.37 -39.11
CA ARG A 28 40.02 -6.03 -39.69
C ARG A 28 39.91 -4.89 -38.67
N ARG A 29 39.63 -5.22 -37.42
CA ARG A 29 39.48 -4.25 -36.33
C ARG A 29 40.83 -3.63 -35.96
N ASN A 30 40.84 -2.36 -35.56
CA ASN A 30 42.00 -1.75 -34.92
C ASN A 30 42.30 -2.44 -33.57
N VAL A 31 43.56 -2.77 -33.30
CA VAL A 31 44.01 -3.47 -32.07
C VAL A 31 43.62 -2.76 -30.77
N ASN A 32 43.46 -1.42 -30.80
CA ASN A 32 43.10 -0.61 -29.63
C ASN A 32 41.60 -0.59 -29.34
N GLN A 33 40.76 -0.93 -30.32
CA GLN A 33 39.31 -1.02 -30.15
C GLN A 33 38.97 -2.22 -29.26
N ARG A 34 37.84 -2.16 -28.55
CA ARG A 34 37.34 -3.28 -27.76
C ARG A 34 36.19 -3.94 -28.49
N LEU A 35 36.18 -5.27 -28.49
CA LEU A 35 35.11 -6.07 -29.08
C LEU A 35 34.35 -6.80 -27.98
N SER A 36 33.05 -6.94 -28.17
CA SER A 36 32.14 -7.75 -27.35
C SER A 36 31.17 -8.44 -28.31
N LEU A 37 30.72 -9.64 -27.91
CA LEU A 37 29.81 -10.49 -28.67
C LEU A 37 28.63 -10.89 -27.78
N LEU A 38 27.42 -10.64 -28.27
CA LEU A 38 26.15 -11.06 -27.68
C LEU A 38 25.45 -11.99 -28.67
N ALA A 39 25.00 -13.14 -28.20
CA ALA A 39 24.08 -14.02 -28.92
C ALA A 39 22.66 -13.77 -28.39
N PHE A 40 21.66 -13.87 -29.26
CA PHE A 40 20.27 -13.68 -28.83
C PHE A 40 19.30 -14.57 -29.58
N ASN A 41 18.24 -14.94 -28.87
CA ASN A 41 17.07 -15.67 -29.37
C ASN A 41 15.81 -15.14 -28.64
N SER A 42 15.13 -15.95 -27.83
CA SER A 42 14.15 -15.49 -26.81
C SER A 42 14.83 -14.96 -25.54
N SER A 43 16.10 -15.30 -25.35
CA SER A 43 16.97 -14.82 -24.29
C SER A 43 18.28 -14.29 -24.87
N ASN A 44 18.99 -13.47 -24.10
CA ASN A 44 20.23 -12.85 -24.55
C ASN A 44 21.41 -13.38 -23.72
N GLU A 45 22.45 -13.87 -24.40
CA GLU A 45 23.64 -14.45 -23.78
C GLU A 45 24.90 -13.66 -24.16
N LEU A 46 25.63 -13.18 -23.16
CA LEU A 46 26.89 -12.45 -23.36
C LEU A 46 28.06 -13.43 -23.47
N LEU A 47 28.38 -13.82 -24.71
CA LEU A 47 29.46 -14.76 -25.01
C LEU A 47 30.86 -14.17 -24.82
N LEU A 48 31.01 -12.86 -25.07
CA LEU A 48 32.29 -12.17 -24.92
C LEU A 48 32.09 -10.78 -24.30
N PRO A 49 32.53 -10.57 -23.05
CA PRO A 49 32.64 -9.23 -22.46
C PRO A 49 33.62 -8.35 -23.26
N PHE A 50 33.49 -7.02 -23.13
CA PHE A 50 34.38 -6.08 -23.83
C PHE A 50 35.86 -6.36 -23.56
N THR A 51 36.60 -6.73 -24.61
CA THR A 51 38.02 -7.04 -24.51
C THR A 51 38.84 -6.51 -25.68
N ARG A 52 40.13 -6.25 -25.41
CA ARG A 52 41.14 -5.98 -26.44
C ARG A 52 41.89 -7.25 -26.87
N SER A 53 41.84 -8.31 -26.06
CA SER A 53 42.65 -9.52 -26.23
C SER A 53 42.23 -10.30 -27.47
N GLN A 54 43.10 -10.32 -28.47
CA GLN A 54 42.88 -11.05 -29.72
C GLN A 54 42.68 -12.54 -29.47
N ARG A 55 43.47 -13.15 -28.57
CA ARG A 55 43.36 -14.58 -28.21
C ARG A 55 41.99 -14.94 -27.65
N LYS A 56 41.40 -14.08 -26.79
CA LYS A 56 40.05 -14.30 -26.24
C LYS A 56 38.99 -14.16 -27.33
N ILE A 57 39.11 -13.14 -28.18
CA ILE A 57 38.19 -12.90 -29.30
C ILE A 57 38.17 -14.11 -30.25
N GLU A 58 39.35 -14.55 -30.71
CA GLU A 58 39.47 -15.69 -31.62
C GLU A 58 39.00 -16.99 -31.00
N LYS A 59 39.30 -17.23 -29.71
CA LYS A 59 38.80 -18.41 -29.00
C LYS A 59 37.28 -18.44 -28.97
N THR A 60 36.62 -17.32 -28.65
CA THR A 60 35.16 -17.27 -28.59
C THR A 60 34.53 -17.38 -29.98
N LEU A 61 35.10 -16.72 -31.01
CA LEU A 61 34.55 -16.74 -32.37
C LEU A 61 34.75 -18.08 -33.12
N LYS A 62 35.57 -18.99 -32.59
CA LYS A 62 35.69 -20.37 -33.08
C LYS A 62 34.49 -21.25 -32.68
N GLY A 63 33.83 -20.95 -31.56
CA GLY A 63 32.67 -21.69 -31.09
C GLY A 63 31.38 -21.24 -31.77
N VAL A 64 30.45 -22.17 -32.00
CA VAL A 64 29.09 -21.84 -32.46
C VAL A 64 28.16 -21.83 -31.25
N PRO A 65 27.39 -20.76 -31.00
CA PRO A 65 26.48 -20.69 -29.86
C PRO A 65 25.32 -21.67 -29.98
N ALA A 66 24.68 -21.99 -28.85
CA ALA A 66 23.47 -22.80 -28.84
C ALA A 66 22.30 -22.06 -29.52
N LEU A 67 21.52 -22.79 -30.32
CA LEU A 67 20.36 -22.27 -31.03
C LEU A 67 19.08 -22.52 -30.21
N ALA A 68 18.19 -21.53 -30.13
CA ALA A 68 16.89 -21.68 -29.47
C ALA A 68 15.75 -21.01 -30.26
N SER A 69 14.51 -21.14 -29.79
CA SER A 69 13.36 -20.43 -30.39
C SER A 69 13.30 -18.97 -29.93
N GLY A 70 12.64 -18.13 -30.74
CA GLY A 70 12.43 -16.71 -30.46
C GLY A 70 13.49 -15.80 -31.10
N THR A 71 13.06 -14.60 -31.45
CA THR A 71 13.91 -13.58 -32.11
C THR A 71 13.61 -12.21 -31.49
N HIS A 72 14.18 -11.94 -30.30
CA HIS A 72 13.97 -10.71 -29.55
C HIS A 72 15.05 -9.67 -29.90
N ILE A 73 14.91 -9.08 -31.09
CA ILE A 73 15.87 -8.12 -31.66
C ILE A 73 15.97 -6.86 -30.79
N TYR A 74 14.84 -6.29 -30.40
CA TYR A 74 14.82 -5.03 -29.65
C TYR A 74 15.41 -5.21 -28.23
N ASP A 75 15.10 -6.33 -27.57
CA ASP A 75 15.69 -6.64 -26.26
C ASP A 75 17.20 -6.86 -26.34
N ALA A 76 17.67 -7.58 -27.37
CA ALA A 76 19.10 -7.81 -27.61
C ALA A 76 19.87 -6.50 -27.86
N VAL A 77 19.32 -5.62 -28.69
CA VAL A 77 19.92 -4.31 -28.99
C VAL A 77 19.87 -3.41 -27.75
N GLY A 78 18.76 -3.39 -27.02
CA GLY A 78 18.61 -2.64 -25.77
C GLY A 78 19.63 -3.08 -24.70
N GLN A 79 19.86 -4.38 -24.56
CA GLN A 79 20.88 -4.90 -23.65
C GLN A 79 22.30 -4.56 -24.14
N ALA A 80 22.58 -4.67 -25.43
CA ALA A 80 23.88 -4.28 -26.00
C ALA A 80 24.20 -2.81 -25.72
N ILE A 81 23.23 -1.91 -25.90
CA ILE A 81 23.36 -0.48 -25.59
C ILE A 81 23.61 -0.28 -24.08
N THR A 82 22.87 -0.99 -23.24
CA THR A 82 23.03 -0.93 -21.78
C THR A 82 24.43 -1.38 -21.34
N LEU A 83 24.97 -2.44 -21.94
CA LEU A 83 26.31 -2.95 -21.68
C LEU A 83 27.40 -1.96 -22.15
N ILE A 84 27.21 -1.30 -23.30
CA ILE A 84 28.09 -0.23 -23.78
C ILE A 84 28.13 0.92 -22.76
N ARG A 85 26.96 1.34 -22.28
CA ARG A 85 26.83 2.42 -21.28
C ARG A 85 27.45 2.03 -19.93
N ALA A 86 27.21 0.81 -19.47
CA ALA A 86 27.76 0.28 -18.22
C ALA A 86 29.30 0.24 -18.24
N ALA A 87 29.88 -0.06 -19.40
CA ALA A 87 31.33 0.00 -19.61
C ALA A 87 31.89 1.43 -19.74
N ARG A 88 31.06 2.47 -19.52
CA ARG A 88 31.40 3.90 -19.55
C ARG A 88 32.01 4.37 -20.87
N TYR A 89 31.64 3.73 -21.98
CA TYR A 89 32.03 4.23 -23.30
C TYR A 89 31.19 5.45 -23.67
N GLN A 90 31.86 6.50 -24.13
CA GLN A 90 31.21 7.75 -24.54
C GLN A 90 30.43 7.61 -25.86
N THR A 91 30.84 6.66 -26.71
CA THR A 91 30.21 6.34 -28.00
C THR A 91 30.42 4.88 -28.35
N GLY A 92 29.48 4.28 -29.07
CA GLY A 92 29.57 2.89 -29.49
C GLY A 92 28.96 2.60 -30.86
N ALA A 93 29.26 1.42 -31.38
CA ALA A 93 28.58 0.84 -32.53
C ALA A 93 28.08 -0.55 -32.16
N VAL A 94 26.83 -0.83 -32.49
CA VAL A 94 26.23 -2.17 -32.43
C VAL A 94 26.11 -2.67 -33.87
N VAL A 95 26.62 -3.86 -34.16
CA VAL A 95 26.44 -4.54 -35.44
C VAL A 95 25.54 -5.73 -35.18
N LEU A 96 24.28 -5.63 -35.59
CA LEU A 96 23.25 -6.64 -35.45
C LEU A 96 23.20 -7.48 -36.73
N LEU A 97 23.17 -8.81 -36.59
CA LEU A 97 22.86 -9.73 -37.68
C LEU A 97 21.67 -10.58 -37.31
N SER A 98 20.66 -10.59 -38.18
CA SER A 98 19.44 -11.38 -38.03
C SER A 98 18.86 -11.72 -39.40
N ASP A 99 18.13 -12.82 -39.47
CA ASP A 99 17.39 -13.24 -40.66
C ASP A 99 15.87 -13.02 -40.54
N GLY A 100 15.38 -12.30 -39.52
CA GLY A 100 13.95 -12.29 -39.18
C GLY A 100 13.36 -10.96 -38.71
N ALA A 101 12.06 -11.02 -38.44
CA ALA A 101 11.32 -9.99 -37.70
C ALA A 101 11.39 -10.24 -36.19
N ASP A 102 11.24 -9.17 -35.43
CA ASP A 102 11.08 -9.28 -33.98
C ASP A 102 9.78 -10.04 -33.65
N THR A 103 9.86 -11.10 -32.85
CA THR A 103 8.72 -12.01 -32.56
C THR A 103 8.23 -11.99 -31.11
N GLY A 104 8.79 -11.15 -30.25
CA GLY A 104 8.42 -11.15 -28.83
C GLY A 104 9.23 -10.24 -27.92
N SER A 105 9.92 -9.22 -28.44
CA SER A 105 10.64 -8.30 -27.56
C SER A 105 9.70 -7.57 -26.62
N SER A 106 10.13 -7.41 -25.38
CA SER A 106 9.47 -6.54 -24.40
C SER A 106 9.64 -5.05 -24.73
N LEU A 107 10.77 -4.70 -25.35
CA LEU A 107 11.08 -3.35 -25.81
C LEU A 107 10.51 -3.06 -27.20
N GLY A 108 10.00 -1.84 -27.38
CA GLY A 108 9.57 -1.33 -28.68
C GLY A 108 10.67 -0.53 -29.41
N LEU A 109 10.51 -0.35 -30.72
CA LEU A 109 11.43 0.43 -31.57
C LEU A 109 11.73 1.83 -31.01
N VAL A 110 10.71 2.54 -30.51
CA VAL A 110 10.86 3.89 -29.95
C VAL A 110 11.79 3.88 -28.73
N GLN A 111 11.57 2.96 -27.79
CA GLN A 111 12.38 2.84 -26.57
C GLN A 111 13.84 2.49 -26.90
N VAL A 112 14.07 1.56 -27.83
CA VAL A 112 15.43 1.22 -28.28
C VAL A 112 16.11 2.41 -28.95
N THR A 113 15.36 3.21 -29.71
CA THR A 113 15.87 4.42 -30.36
C THR A 113 16.29 5.46 -29.33
N GLU A 114 15.48 5.71 -28.31
CA GLU A 114 15.81 6.61 -27.20
C GLU A 114 17.05 6.14 -26.42
N LEU A 115 17.15 4.82 -26.15
CA LEU A 115 18.32 4.22 -25.52
C LEU A 115 19.58 4.41 -26.39
N ALA A 116 19.48 4.18 -27.69
CA ALA A 116 20.60 4.33 -28.62
C ALA A 116 21.07 5.78 -28.72
N GLN A 117 20.13 6.73 -28.83
CA GLN A 117 20.43 8.16 -28.92
C GLN A 117 21.05 8.70 -27.64
N SER A 118 20.49 8.36 -26.47
CA SER A 118 21.00 8.79 -25.16
C SER A 118 22.37 8.21 -24.84
N ALA A 119 22.68 6.99 -25.32
CA ALA A 119 23.99 6.37 -25.16
C ALA A 119 24.98 6.72 -26.28
N HIS A 120 24.60 7.53 -27.27
CA HIS A 120 25.39 7.84 -28.47
C HIS A 120 25.90 6.56 -29.18
N VAL A 121 25.01 5.59 -29.35
CA VAL A 121 25.27 4.30 -30.00
C VAL A 121 24.58 4.26 -31.36
N ARG A 122 25.34 3.97 -32.42
CA ARG A 122 24.79 3.72 -33.76
C ARG A 122 24.55 2.23 -33.97
N VAL A 123 23.41 1.85 -34.54
CA VAL A 123 23.07 0.45 -34.80
C VAL A 123 23.16 0.16 -36.30
N PHE A 124 24.13 -0.66 -36.69
CA PHE A 124 24.28 -1.21 -38.03
C PHE A 124 23.59 -2.56 -38.07
N THR A 125 22.74 -2.79 -39.06
CA THR A 125 21.97 -4.02 -39.15
C THR A 125 22.30 -4.75 -40.44
N VAL A 126 22.58 -6.04 -40.34
CA VAL A 126 22.83 -6.93 -41.48
C VAL A 126 21.70 -7.95 -41.52
N GLY A 127 20.94 -7.94 -42.61
CA GLY A 127 19.88 -8.90 -42.87
C GLY A 127 20.39 -10.07 -43.70
N LEU A 128 20.26 -11.30 -43.22
CA LEU A 128 20.54 -12.49 -44.03
C LEU A 128 19.24 -13.00 -44.66
N HIS A 129 19.22 -13.18 -45.98
CA HIS A 129 18.04 -13.66 -46.67
C HIS A 129 17.73 -15.13 -46.30
N SER A 130 16.50 -15.39 -45.87
CA SER A 130 15.98 -16.70 -45.50
C SER A 130 14.50 -16.79 -45.88
N LYS A 131 13.89 -17.98 -45.80
CA LYS A 131 12.46 -18.18 -46.13
C LYS A 131 11.51 -17.32 -45.30
N THR A 132 11.95 -16.89 -44.11
CA THR A 132 11.18 -16.09 -43.15
C THR A 132 11.68 -14.64 -43.04
N PHE A 133 12.50 -14.20 -44.01
CA PHE A 133 13.17 -12.91 -43.95
C PHE A 133 12.21 -11.72 -44.05
N ARG A 134 12.30 -10.83 -43.04
CA ARG A 134 11.49 -9.61 -42.95
C ARG A 134 12.37 -8.41 -42.60
N PRO A 135 12.85 -7.63 -43.59
CA PRO A 135 13.84 -6.58 -43.37
C PRO A 135 13.31 -5.32 -42.69
N ALA A 136 11.98 -5.15 -42.60
CA ALA A 136 11.37 -3.88 -42.19
C ALA A 136 11.83 -3.40 -40.80
N ALA A 137 11.96 -4.30 -39.83
CA ALA A 137 12.42 -3.98 -38.48
C ALA A 137 13.90 -3.55 -38.48
N LEU A 138 14.76 -4.29 -39.18
CA LEU A 138 16.19 -4.00 -39.32
C LEU A 138 16.43 -2.67 -40.03
N HIS A 139 15.73 -2.43 -41.14
CA HIS A 139 15.84 -1.19 -41.90
C HIS A 139 15.43 0.03 -41.07
N ARG A 140 14.29 -0.05 -40.37
CA ARG A 140 13.84 1.04 -39.50
C ARG A 140 14.82 1.29 -38.35
N LEU A 141 15.30 0.24 -37.70
CA LEU A 141 16.22 0.36 -36.57
C LEU A 141 17.55 1.01 -36.98
N ALA A 142 18.13 0.64 -38.11
CA ALA A 142 19.35 1.27 -38.61
C ALA A 142 19.12 2.75 -38.97
N ALA A 143 18.00 3.07 -39.62
CA ALA A 143 17.69 4.43 -40.04
C ALA A 143 17.52 5.39 -38.84
N VAL A 144 16.75 4.99 -37.83
CA VAL A 144 16.44 5.87 -36.67
C VAL A 144 17.60 6.04 -35.69
N THR A 145 18.54 5.08 -35.65
CA THR A 145 19.73 5.13 -34.78
C THR A 145 20.96 5.73 -35.47
N GLY A 146 20.85 6.15 -36.74
CA GLY A 146 21.95 6.75 -37.51
C GLY A 146 23.02 5.75 -37.97
N GLY A 147 22.65 4.47 -38.11
CA GLY A 147 23.48 3.43 -38.71
C GLY A 147 23.16 3.19 -40.19
N SER A 148 23.50 2.01 -40.71
CA SER A 148 23.16 1.60 -42.08
C SER A 148 22.68 0.14 -42.12
N PHE A 149 21.71 -0.13 -42.98
CA PHE A 149 21.23 -1.47 -43.27
C PHE A 149 22.01 -2.07 -44.45
N SER A 150 22.42 -3.33 -44.33
CA SER A 150 23.03 -4.12 -45.39
C SER A 150 22.32 -5.46 -45.49
N GLN A 151 22.17 -6.00 -46.70
CA GLN A 151 21.52 -7.28 -46.93
C GLN A 151 22.50 -8.25 -47.59
N ALA A 152 22.52 -9.49 -47.10
CA ALA A 152 23.24 -10.62 -47.68
C ALA A 152 22.23 -11.57 -48.32
N ALA A 153 22.42 -11.91 -49.59
CA ALA A 153 21.58 -12.91 -50.26
C ALA A 153 21.97 -14.33 -49.81
N THR A 154 23.26 -14.54 -49.56
CA THR A 154 23.81 -15.83 -49.12
C THR A 154 24.71 -15.66 -47.89
N PRO A 155 24.94 -16.74 -47.11
CA PRO A 155 25.90 -16.70 -46.00
C PRO A 155 27.33 -16.33 -46.44
N ALA A 156 27.70 -16.58 -47.70
CA ALA A 156 29.02 -16.21 -48.23
C ALA A 156 29.20 -14.69 -48.38
N ASP A 157 28.13 -13.96 -48.69
CA ASP A 157 28.16 -12.50 -48.84
C ASP A 157 28.41 -11.77 -47.52
N LEU A 158 28.09 -12.41 -46.39
CA LEU A 158 28.25 -11.83 -45.05
C LEU A 158 29.69 -11.42 -44.78
N ALA A 159 30.67 -12.21 -45.22
CA ALA A 159 32.08 -11.94 -44.99
C ALA A 159 32.53 -10.62 -45.64
N ALA A 160 32.06 -10.33 -46.86
CA ALA A 160 32.35 -9.09 -47.57
C ALA A 160 31.72 -7.88 -46.87
N ILE A 161 30.45 -7.99 -46.47
CA ILE A 161 29.73 -6.92 -45.75
C ILE A 161 30.42 -6.61 -44.42
N TYR A 162 30.75 -7.64 -43.64
CA TYR A 162 31.42 -7.49 -42.35
C TYR A 162 32.84 -6.93 -42.50
N THR A 163 33.57 -7.32 -43.55
CA THR A 163 34.87 -6.74 -43.87
C THR A 163 34.75 -5.24 -44.16
N GLY A 164 33.78 -4.84 -44.98
CA GLY A 164 33.50 -3.44 -45.29
C GLY A 164 33.08 -2.63 -44.05
N LEU A 165 32.22 -3.19 -43.19
CA LEU A 165 31.82 -2.57 -41.92
C LEU A 165 33.02 -2.45 -40.96
N GLY A 166 33.88 -3.46 -40.89
CA GLY A 166 35.10 -3.43 -40.08
C GLY A 166 36.02 -2.28 -40.49
N LEU A 167 36.27 -2.13 -41.80
CA LEU A 167 37.06 -1.04 -42.36
C LEU A 167 36.40 0.34 -42.14
N LYS A 168 35.08 0.43 -42.34
CA LYS A 168 34.34 1.68 -42.13
C LYS A 168 34.37 2.12 -40.67
N LEU A 169 34.25 1.19 -39.72
CA LEU A 169 34.27 1.48 -38.29
C LEU A 169 35.69 1.66 -37.74
N SER A 170 36.72 1.08 -38.36
CA SER A 170 38.11 1.31 -37.97
C SER A 170 38.62 2.68 -38.43
N ASN A 171 38.13 3.18 -39.56
CA ASN A 171 38.58 4.43 -40.18
C ASN A 171 37.62 5.62 -39.98
N GLN A 172 36.68 5.52 -39.04
CA GLN A 172 35.78 6.62 -38.70
C GLN A 172 36.29 7.45 -37.53
N TYR A 173 36.32 8.77 -37.73
CA TYR A 173 36.59 9.74 -36.68
C TYR A 173 35.28 10.29 -36.12
N LEU A 174 35.20 10.40 -34.80
CA LEU A 174 34.07 11.00 -34.10
C LEU A 174 34.45 12.40 -33.64
N VAL A 175 33.80 13.41 -34.21
CA VAL A 175 33.97 14.81 -33.79
C VAL A 175 32.84 15.18 -32.84
N ARG A 176 33.18 15.58 -31.62
CA ARG A 176 32.23 16.11 -30.63
C ARG A 176 32.48 17.59 -30.47
N TYR A 177 31.41 18.37 -30.46
CA TYR A 177 31.47 19.80 -30.17
C TYR A 177 30.22 20.20 -29.38
N ARG A 178 30.30 21.29 -28.64
CA ARG A 178 29.17 21.87 -27.92
C ARG A 178 28.59 22.99 -28.77
N SER A 179 27.34 22.86 -29.19
CA SER A 179 26.62 23.94 -29.86
C SER A 179 25.99 24.87 -28.83
N LEU A 180 26.06 26.18 -29.08
CA LEU A 180 25.39 27.23 -28.27
C LEU A 180 24.02 27.61 -28.83
N ILE A 181 23.57 26.94 -29.90
CA ILE A 181 22.32 27.23 -30.59
C ILE A 181 21.15 26.59 -29.83
N GLU A 182 20.02 27.31 -29.72
CA GLU A 182 18.78 26.84 -29.10
C GLU A 182 18.28 25.49 -29.65
N PRO A 183 17.55 24.67 -28.87
CA PRO A 183 17.02 23.40 -29.35
C PRO A 183 16.01 23.54 -30.51
N GLY A 184 15.98 22.58 -31.42
CA GLY A 184 15.08 22.55 -32.58
C GLY A 184 15.49 23.42 -33.78
N ARG A 185 16.63 24.12 -33.72
CA ARG A 185 17.14 24.95 -34.82
C ARG A 185 18.05 24.16 -35.78
N PRO A 186 17.99 24.41 -37.10
CA PRO A 186 18.86 23.75 -38.06
C PRO A 186 20.30 24.27 -37.95
N VAL A 187 21.27 23.36 -37.86
CA VAL A 187 22.70 23.64 -37.79
C VAL A 187 23.40 22.96 -38.96
N ARG A 188 24.21 23.72 -39.70
CA ARG A 188 25.12 23.19 -40.73
C ARG A 188 26.53 23.09 -40.16
N VAL A 189 27.10 21.89 -40.19
CA VAL A 189 28.47 21.61 -39.74
C VAL A 189 29.32 21.31 -40.96
N SER A 190 30.45 22.01 -41.10
CA SER A 190 31.49 21.69 -42.07
C SER A 190 32.77 21.30 -41.35
N VAL A 191 33.29 20.11 -41.63
CA VAL A 191 34.57 19.63 -41.12
C VAL A 191 35.55 19.62 -42.28
N SER A 192 36.70 20.26 -42.09
CA SER A 192 37.80 20.26 -43.07
C SER A 192 38.98 19.52 -42.45
N VAL A 193 39.45 18.47 -43.12
CA VAL A 193 40.63 17.72 -42.67
C VAL A 193 41.74 17.94 -43.68
N ALA A 194 42.89 18.44 -43.22
CA ALA A 194 44.05 18.69 -44.07
C ALA A 194 44.46 17.39 -44.81
N GLY A 195 44.60 17.47 -46.13
CA GLY A 195 44.99 16.34 -46.98
C GLY A 195 43.88 15.33 -47.34
N ILE A 196 42.68 15.43 -46.77
CA ILE A 196 41.55 14.52 -47.08
C ILE A 196 40.41 15.26 -47.81
N GLY A 197 40.11 16.49 -47.38
CA GLY A 197 39.04 17.30 -47.98
C GLY A 197 38.04 17.84 -46.97
N ARG A 198 36.87 18.28 -47.45
CA ARG A 198 35.84 18.93 -46.65
C ARG A 198 34.53 18.14 -46.71
N ALA A 199 34.00 17.79 -45.55
CA ALA A 199 32.69 17.16 -45.39
C ALA A 199 31.68 18.15 -44.80
N ARG A 200 30.43 18.10 -45.25
CA ARG A 200 29.33 18.94 -44.74
C ARG A 200 28.18 18.05 -44.30
N THR A 201 27.59 18.36 -43.16
CA THR A 201 26.37 17.73 -42.67
C THR A 201 25.45 18.78 -42.04
N ALA A 202 24.16 18.49 -41.95
CA ALA A 202 23.19 19.34 -41.29
C ALA A 202 22.38 18.51 -40.29
N TYR A 203 22.06 19.08 -39.14
CA TYR A 203 21.19 18.46 -38.15
C TYR A 203 20.37 19.51 -37.41
N ALA A 204 19.24 19.14 -36.84
CA ALA A 204 18.48 20.00 -35.93
C ALA A 204 19.00 19.81 -34.49
N THR A 205 19.25 20.89 -33.76
CA THR A 205 19.70 20.80 -32.36
C THR A 205 18.75 19.93 -31.54
N PRO A 206 19.26 18.94 -30.79
CA PRO A 206 18.41 18.01 -30.05
C PRO A 206 17.62 18.77 -28.99
N ALA A 207 16.29 18.61 -29.00
CA ALA A 207 15.45 19.03 -27.89
C ALA A 207 15.82 18.23 -26.64
N PRO A 208 15.86 18.84 -25.45
CA PRO A 208 15.89 18.06 -24.22
C PRO A 208 14.72 17.07 -24.27
N ALA A 209 15.00 15.77 -24.10
CA ALA A 209 13.97 14.76 -24.12
C ALA A 209 12.88 15.15 -23.12
N PRO A 210 11.59 15.12 -23.50
CA PRO A 210 10.53 15.34 -22.54
C PRO A 210 10.73 14.37 -21.39
N ILE A 211 10.77 14.91 -20.16
CA ILE A 211 10.93 14.10 -18.96
C ILE A 211 9.67 13.23 -18.87
N SER A 212 9.74 12.02 -19.41
CA SER A 212 8.69 11.02 -19.25
C SER A 212 8.80 10.48 -17.84
N LEU A 213 8.25 11.22 -16.87
CA LEU A 213 7.94 10.70 -15.55
C LEU A 213 7.13 9.42 -15.76
N LYS A 214 7.75 8.26 -15.60
CA LYS A 214 7.04 6.98 -15.61
C LYS A 214 5.97 7.09 -14.53
N GLN A 215 4.73 7.27 -14.94
CA GLN A 215 3.62 7.24 -14.00
C GLN A 215 3.63 5.85 -13.35
N PRO A 216 3.73 5.75 -12.02
CA PRO A 216 3.71 4.46 -11.35
C PRO A 216 2.42 3.74 -11.72
N LEU A 217 2.50 2.45 -12.04
CA LEU A 217 1.36 1.63 -12.48
C LEU A 217 0.15 1.72 -11.53
N GLY A 218 0.37 2.10 -10.26
CA GLY A 218 -0.69 2.39 -9.29
C GLY A 218 -1.76 3.33 -9.84
N ASN A 219 -1.39 4.45 -10.46
CA ASN A 219 -2.38 5.48 -10.84
C ASN A 219 -3.44 4.99 -11.83
N LYS A 220 -3.11 4.02 -12.70
CA LYS A 220 -4.06 3.46 -13.67
C LYS A 220 -5.10 2.54 -13.03
N ILE A 221 -4.73 1.84 -11.95
CA ILE A 221 -5.66 0.96 -11.22
C ILE A 221 -6.64 1.83 -10.40
N TRP A 222 -6.12 2.88 -9.76
CA TRP A 222 -6.88 3.81 -8.92
C TRP A 222 -7.86 4.69 -9.71
N GLN A 223 -7.58 5.00 -10.98
CA GLN A 223 -8.47 5.78 -11.85
C GLN A 223 -9.50 4.93 -12.61
N SER A 224 -9.53 3.61 -12.38
CA SER A 224 -10.52 2.74 -13.02
C SER A 224 -11.91 2.94 -12.38
N TRP A 225 -12.94 3.05 -13.23
CA TRP A 225 -14.35 3.13 -12.81
C TRP A 225 -14.78 1.93 -11.93
N ILE A 226 -14.12 0.78 -12.09
CA ILE A 226 -14.35 -0.42 -11.27
C ILE A 226 -13.97 -0.16 -9.82
N MET A 227 -12.86 0.55 -9.58
CA MET A 227 -12.39 0.85 -8.23
C MET A 227 -13.32 1.85 -7.53
N LEU A 228 -13.92 2.78 -8.29
CA LEU A 228 -14.93 3.70 -7.79
C LEU A 228 -16.20 2.97 -7.31
N LEU A 229 -16.65 1.93 -8.03
CA LEU A 229 -17.77 1.09 -7.61
C LEU A 229 -17.46 0.31 -6.32
N VAL A 230 -16.27 -0.30 -6.22
CA VAL A 230 -15.85 -1.02 -5.01
C VAL A 230 -15.81 -0.07 -3.80
N MET A 231 -15.33 1.16 -3.99
CA MET A 231 -15.31 2.19 -2.95
C MET A 231 -16.71 2.61 -2.52
N CYS A 232 -17.62 2.85 -3.47
CA CYS A 232 -19.01 3.20 -3.17
C CYS A 232 -19.72 2.11 -2.34
N VAL A 233 -19.51 0.84 -2.69
CA VAL A 233 -20.10 -0.30 -1.95
C VAL A 233 -19.54 -0.37 -0.53
N LEU A 234 -18.23 -0.17 -0.35
CA LEU A 234 -17.58 -0.24 0.96
C LEU A 234 -18.03 0.92 1.86
N VAL A 235 -18.10 2.14 1.32
CA VAL A 235 -18.61 3.33 2.04
C VAL A 235 -20.09 3.17 2.38
N ALA A 236 -20.92 2.69 1.45
CA ALA A 236 -22.32 2.40 1.72
C ALA A 236 -22.49 1.32 2.80
N GLY A 237 -21.62 0.30 2.82
CA GLY A 237 -21.57 -0.72 3.86
C GLY A 237 -21.22 -0.15 5.23
N LEU A 238 -20.23 0.73 5.32
CA LEU A 238 -19.83 1.40 6.57
C LEU A 238 -20.90 2.37 7.06
N ILE A 239 -21.51 3.16 6.18
CA ILE A 239 -22.62 4.06 6.51
C ILE A 239 -23.83 3.25 6.96
N GLY A 240 -24.15 2.15 6.26
CA GLY A 240 -25.21 1.23 6.64
C GLY A 240 -24.97 0.59 8.00
N PHE A 241 -23.73 0.18 8.30
CA PHE A 241 -23.35 -0.34 9.62
C PHE A 241 -23.44 0.74 10.71
N ALA A 242 -22.97 1.95 10.44
CA ALA A 242 -23.06 3.08 11.37
C ALA A 242 -24.52 3.48 11.64
N LEU A 243 -25.36 3.56 10.60
CA LEU A 243 -26.80 3.79 10.74
C LEU A 243 -27.45 2.65 11.52
N PHE A 244 -27.11 1.40 11.22
CA PHE A 244 -27.66 0.24 11.93
C PHE A 244 -27.32 0.27 13.42
N VAL A 245 -26.13 0.73 13.78
CA VAL A 245 -25.73 0.94 15.18
C VAL A 245 -26.45 2.14 15.80
N ALA A 246 -26.64 3.24 15.06
CA ALA A 246 -27.25 4.47 15.56
C ALA A 246 -28.78 4.43 15.65
N LEU A 247 -29.45 3.68 14.77
CA LEU A 247 -30.90 3.59 14.65
C LEU A 247 -31.48 2.35 15.34
N ARG A 248 -30.67 1.51 16.00
CA ARG A 248 -31.21 0.42 16.81
C ARG A 248 -32.02 1.04 17.96
N PRO A 249 -33.36 0.85 17.99
CA PRO A 249 -34.16 1.36 19.09
C PRO A 249 -33.73 0.63 20.36
N THR A 250 -33.23 1.40 21.32
CA THR A 250 -32.92 0.95 22.67
C THR A 250 -34.22 0.74 23.43
N GLY A 251 -34.90 -0.35 23.14
CA GLY A 251 -36.02 -0.87 23.91
C GLY A 251 -35.56 -2.04 24.74
N THR A 252 -34.82 -1.81 25.82
CA THR A 252 -34.62 -2.85 26.85
C THR A 252 -35.93 -3.00 27.59
N THR A 253 -36.81 -3.84 27.05
CA THR A 253 -38.00 -4.29 27.77
C THR A 253 -37.53 -5.18 28.92
N VAL A 254 -38.01 -4.87 30.12
CA VAL A 254 -37.79 -5.59 31.40
C VAL A 254 -37.97 -7.12 31.26
N ARG A 255 -38.72 -7.56 30.25
CA ARG A 255 -38.92 -8.96 29.85
C ARG A 255 -37.65 -9.74 29.52
N ALA A 256 -36.57 -9.10 29.06
CA ALA A 256 -35.32 -9.79 28.72
C ALA A 256 -34.45 -10.14 29.95
N ARG A 257 -34.64 -9.44 31.08
CA ARG A 257 -33.92 -9.73 32.34
C ARG A 257 -34.64 -10.78 33.20
N LEU A 258 -35.94 -10.96 33.00
CA LEU A 258 -36.70 -12.04 33.66
C LEU A 258 -36.41 -13.43 33.07
N SER A 259 -35.95 -13.53 31.82
CA SER A 259 -35.66 -14.81 31.17
C SER A 259 -34.33 -15.45 31.58
N GLU A 260 -33.41 -14.69 32.18
CA GLU A 260 -32.14 -15.23 32.70
C GLU A 260 -32.33 -15.96 34.04
N PHE A 261 -33.34 -15.56 34.82
CA PHE A 261 -33.66 -16.19 36.10
C PHE A 261 -34.82 -17.19 36.02
N VAL A 262 -35.50 -17.28 34.87
CA VAL A 262 -36.57 -18.25 34.63
C VAL A 262 -36.40 -18.86 33.24
N THR A 263 -35.65 -19.95 33.12
CA THR A 263 -36.01 -21.11 32.27
C THR A 263 -35.01 -22.26 32.41
N THR A 264 -35.45 -23.28 33.14
CA THR A 264 -35.20 -24.68 32.78
C THR A 264 -35.66 -24.96 31.34
N ALA A 265 -34.90 -25.82 30.66
CA ALA A 265 -35.30 -26.62 29.50
C ALA A 265 -35.74 -25.88 28.21
N GLY A 266 -34.84 -25.97 27.23
CA GLY A 266 -35.02 -25.81 25.79
C GLY A 266 -36.42 -25.52 25.24
N THR A 267 -36.54 -24.34 24.62
CA THR A 267 -37.34 -24.18 23.41
C THR A 267 -36.58 -23.27 22.45
N GLY A 268 -36.31 -23.78 21.24
CA GLY A 268 -35.62 -23.05 20.20
C GLY A 268 -36.38 -21.78 19.81
N LYS A 269 -35.66 -20.66 19.80
CA LYS A 269 -36.08 -19.47 19.08
C LYS A 269 -35.27 -19.37 17.80
N ASP A 270 -35.88 -19.82 16.72
CA ASP A 270 -35.57 -19.44 15.35
C ASP A 270 -35.84 -17.93 15.18
N GLY A 271 -34.84 -17.13 15.50
CA GLY A 271 -34.65 -15.80 14.96
C GLY A 271 -33.25 -15.79 14.38
N ARG A 272 -33.09 -15.40 13.11
CA ARG A 272 -31.79 -15.28 12.44
C ARG A 272 -30.93 -14.24 13.18
N ASP A 273 -30.26 -14.68 14.24
CA ASP A 273 -29.13 -13.96 14.80
C ASP A 273 -28.05 -13.97 13.71
N PRO A 274 -27.60 -12.79 13.25
CA PRO A 274 -26.59 -12.75 12.21
C PRO A 274 -25.35 -13.48 12.73
N LEU A 275 -24.73 -14.28 11.87
CA LEU A 275 -23.49 -15.04 12.10
C LEU A 275 -22.38 -14.34 12.93
N PRO A 276 -22.24 -12.99 12.97
CA PRO A 276 -21.21 -12.35 13.80
C PRO A 276 -21.39 -12.55 15.32
N SER A 277 -22.61 -12.66 15.86
CA SER A 277 -22.81 -12.66 17.33
C SER A 277 -22.15 -13.84 18.05
N ARG A 278 -22.24 -15.05 17.47
CA ARG A 278 -21.67 -16.28 18.05
C ARG A 278 -20.14 -16.28 18.11
N ILE A 279 -19.47 -15.59 17.19
CA ILE A 279 -18.00 -15.47 17.19
C ILE A 279 -17.55 -14.50 18.30
N PHE A 280 -18.33 -13.44 18.55
CA PHE A 280 -18.01 -12.43 19.54
C PHE A 280 -18.27 -12.87 20.99
N GLU A 281 -19.26 -13.72 21.25
CA GLU A 281 -19.55 -14.25 22.59
C GLU A 281 -18.38 -15.08 23.15
N GLY A 282 -17.75 -15.92 22.33
CA GLY A 282 -16.58 -16.72 22.74
C GLY A 282 -15.32 -15.88 23.00
N THR A 283 -15.20 -14.71 22.37
CA THR A 283 -14.08 -13.78 22.62
C THR A 283 -14.29 -12.96 23.89
N GLU A 284 -15.55 -12.68 24.26
CA GLU A 284 -15.86 -11.90 25.46
C GLU A 284 -15.46 -12.63 26.74
N GLN A 285 -15.78 -13.93 26.85
CA GLN A 285 -15.50 -14.76 28.04
C GLN A 285 -14.00 -14.83 28.40
N SER A 286 -13.11 -14.85 27.42
CA SER A 286 -11.65 -14.86 27.68
C SER A 286 -11.10 -13.52 28.16
N LEU A 287 -11.77 -12.41 27.83
CA LEU A 287 -11.29 -11.05 28.15
C LEU A 287 -11.84 -10.53 29.49
N GLU A 288 -12.90 -11.14 30.03
CA GLU A 288 -13.56 -10.73 31.28
C GLU A 288 -12.64 -10.72 32.51
N GLN A 289 -11.61 -11.57 32.51
CA GLN A 289 -10.68 -11.68 33.65
C GLN A 289 -9.72 -10.48 33.76
N THR A 290 -9.64 -9.62 32.75
CA THR A 290 -8.68 -8.51 32.73
C THR A 290 -9.25 -7.24 33.35
N ARG A 291 -8.49 -6.60 34.25
CA ARG A 291 -8.93 -5.36 34.96
C ARG A 291 -9.35 -4.23 34.03
N TRP A 292 -8.69 -4.07 32.88
CA TRP A 292 -9.01 -3.03 31.91
C TRP A 292 -10.36 -3.27 31.19
N TRP A 293 -10.77 -4.54 31.07
CA TRP A 293 -12.06 -4.93 30.46
C TRP A 293 -13.23 -4.50 31.34
N GLN A 294 -13.11 -4.75 32.65
CA GLN A 294 -14.10 -4.33 33.64
C GLN A 294 -14.23 -2.80 33.69
N ALA A 295 -13.10 -2.08 33.66
CA ALA A 295 -13.11 -0.63 33.59
C ALA A 295 -13.78 -0.10 32.30
N LEU A 296 -13.58 -0.76 31.16
CA LEU A 296 -14.23 -0.39 29.90
C LEU A 296 -15.75 -0.63 29.97
N LYS A 297 -16.19 -1.78 30.48
CA LYS A 297 -17.62 -2.09 30.71
C LYS A 297 -18.28 -1.03 31.58
N GLU A 298 -17.63 -0.64 32.68
CA GLU A 298 -18.12 0.39 33.58
C GLU A 298 -18.25 1.76 32.90
N ILE A 299 -17.23 2.18 32.14
CA ILE A 299 -17.24 3.44 31.38
C ILE A 299 -18.36 3.45 30.32
N LEU A 300 -18.57 2.35 29.61
CA LEU A 300 -19.61 2.24 28.58
C LEU A 300 -21.01 2.28 29.20
N ASN A 301 -21.21 1.60 30.33
CA ASN A 301 -22.45 1.67 31.09
C ASN A 301 -22.72 3.09 31.58
N LEU A 302 -21.70 3.81 32.03
CA LEU A 302 -21.82 5.20 32.46
C LEU A 302 -22.12 6.16 31.29
N ALA A 303 -21.61 5.84 30.11
CA ALA A 303 -21.89 6.56 28.86
C ALA A 303 -23.24 6.18 28.21
N GLU A 304 -24.00 5.25 28.81
CA GLU A 304 -25.23 4.65 28.25
C GLU A 304 -25.05 4.06 26.85
N VAL A 305 -23.84 3.60 26.55
CA VAL A 305 -23.53 2.96 25.29
C VAL A 305 -23.89 1.48 25.44
N ASN A 306 -25.10 1.13 24.98
CA ASN A 306 -25.65 -0.23 25.00
C ASN A 306 -24.97 -1.20 24.00
N ILE A 307 -23.74 -0.92 23.58
CA ILE A 307 -22.98 -1.74 22.65
C ILE A 307 -22.03 -2.63 23.46
N PRO A 308 -22.00 -3.95 23.22
CA PRO A 308 -21.05 -4.82 23.92
C PRO A 308 -19.61 -4.36 23.62
N PRO A 309 -18.71 -4.39 24.63
CA PRO A 309 -17.35 -3.82 24.49
C PRO A 309 -16.56 -4.42 23.33
N VAL A 310 -16.77 -5.71 23.04
CA VAL A 310 -16.13 -6.41 21.91
C VAL A 310 -16.48 -5.74 20.57
N GLN A 311 -17.76 -5.45 20.34
CA GLN A 311 -18.21 -4.84 19.09
C GLN A 311 -17.63 -3.42 18.92
N LEU A 312 -17.49 -2.68 20.02
CA LEU A 312 -16.87 -1.35 19.98
C LEU A 312 -15.39 -1.43 19.60
N ILE A 313 -14.65 -2.36 20.17
CA ILE A 313 -13.23 -2.56 19.86
C ILE A 313 -13.06 -3.02 18.41
N VAL A 314 -13.82 -4.02 17.97
CA VAL A 314 -13.77 -4.53 16.60
C VAL A 314 -14.13 -3.42 15.60
N GLY A 315 -15.20 -2.66 15.86
CA GLY A 315 -15.58 -1.51 15.04
C GLY A 315 -14.48 -0.44 14.99
N THR A 316 -13.81 -0.18 16.11
CA THR A 316 -12.69 0.77 16.18
C THR A 316 -11.48 0.28 15.38
N ILE A 317 -11.14 -1.02 15.44
CA ILE A 317 -10.06 -1.63 14.64
C ILE A 317 -10.38 -1.53 13.15
N VAL A 318 -11.60 -1.90 12.74
CA VAL A 318 -12.05 -1.82 11.35
C VAL A 318 -11.97 -0.38 10.84
N LEU A 319 -12.44 0.59 11.63
CA LEU A 319 -12.36 2.01 11.28
C LEU A 319 -10.91 2.50 11.18
N THR A 320 -10.04 2.06 12.09
CA THR A 320 -8.60 2.40 12.08
C THR A 320 -7.93 1.89 10.81
N LEU A 321 -8.16 0.62 10.46
CA LEU A 321 -7.61 0.03 9.24
C LEU A 321 -8.13 0.73 7.98
N PHE A 322 -9.42 1.10 7.97
CA PHE A 322 -10.03 1.83 6.87
C PHE A 322 -9.39 3.21 6.67
N VAL A 323 -9.26 4.01 7.74
CA VAL A 323 -8.65 5.35 7.67
C VAL A 323 -7.18 5.26 7.27
N MET A 324 -6.44 4.31 7.81
CA MET A 324 -5.03 4.10 7.46
C MET A 324 -4.87 3.75 5.97
N TRP A 325 -5.70 2.84 5.46
CA TRP A 325 -5.71 2.48 4.04
C TRP A 325 -6.12 3.66 3.15
N PHE A 326 -7.17 4.40 3.52
CA PHE A 326 -7.64 5.58 2.79
C PHE A 326 -6.57 6.67 2.70
N MET A 327 -5.91 6.99 3.81
CA MET A 327 -4.87 8.02 3.84
C MET A 327 -3.61 7.60 3.07
N ALA A 328 -3.23 6.32 3.15
CA ALA A 328 -2.09 5.77 2.38
C ALA A 328 -2.29 5.89 0.87
N THR A 329 -3.54 5.86 0.42
CA THR A 329 -3.90 5.69 -1.00
C THR A 329 -4.28 7.01 -1.67
N PHE A 330 -4.99 7.89 -0.98
CA PHE A 330 -5.48 9.16 -1.54
C PHE A 330 -4.63 10.39 -1.22
N VAL A 331 -3.77 10.33 -0.20
CA VAL A 331 -2.99 11.50 0.23
C VAL A 331 -1.50 11.24 0.10
N SER A 332 -0.93 10.42 0.99
CA SER A 332 0.44 9.94 0.90
C SER A 332 0.67 8.81 1.91
N GLY A 333 1.57 7.87 1.60
CA GLY A 333 1.93 6.77 2.49
C GLY A 333 2.24 7.18 3.95
N PRO A 334 3.00 8.27 4.20
CA PRO A 334 3.29 8.72 5.57
C PRO A 334 2.07 9.20 6.36
N LEU A 335 1.06 9.76 5.70
CA LEU A 335 -0.16 10.28 6.37
C LEU A 335 -1.11 9.15 6.82
N ALA A 336 -0.87 7.91 6.39
CA ALA A 336 -1.58 6.73 6.87
C ALA A 336 -1.52 6.57 8.40
N LEU A 337 -0.43 7.05 9.02
CA LEU A 337 -0.23 7.01 10.47
C LEU A 337 -1.27 7.81 11.25
N ILE A 338 -1.98 8.76 10.62
CA ILE A 338 -3.11 9.47 11.24
C ILE A 338 -4.23 8.49 11.65
N GLY A 339 -4.38 7.36 10.95
CA GLY A 339 -5.34 6.32 11.31
C GLY A 339 -5.15 5.80 12.74
N LEU A 340 -3.91 5.78 13.26
CA LEU A 340 -3.62 5.39 14.64
C LEU A 340 -4.25 6.32 15.69
N GLY A 341 -4.72 7.51 15.30
CA GLY A 341 -5.47 8.42 16.16
C GLY A 341 -6.92 8.01 16.40
N VAL A 342 -7.49 7.12 15.58
CA VAL A 342 -8.92 6.72 15.67
C VAL A 342 -9.29 6.13 17.04
N PRO A 343 -8.53 5.20 17.64
CA PRO A 343 -8.84 4.68 18.98
C PRO A 343 -8.84 5.76 20.06
N PHE A 344 -7.92 6.72 19.97
CA PHE A 344 -7.86 7.85 20.90
C PHE A 344 -9.06 8.77 20.74
N PHE A 345 -9.49 9.01 19.50
CA PHE A 345 -10.68 9.81 19.20
C PHE A 345 -11.96 9.15 19.74
N VAL A 346 -12.18 7.86 19.47
CA VAL A 346 -13.33 7.10 19.98
C VAL A 346 -13.34 7.11 21.51
N ARG A 347 -12.20 6.87 22.16
CA ARG A 347 -12.06 6.94 23.61
C ARG A 347 -12.39 8.35 24.14
N GLY A 348 -11.91 9.39 23.48
CA GLY A 348 -12.19 10.79 23.84
C GLY A 348 -13.68 11.11 23.79
N LEU A 349 -14.39 10.65 22.76
CA LEU A 349 -15.84 10.83 22.62
C LEU A 349 -16.62 10.18 23.77
N ILE A 350 -16.24 8.94 24.14
CA ILE A 350 -16.88 8.21 25.25
C ILE A 350 -16.65 8.95 26.58
N LEU A 351 -15.41 9.38 26.84
CA LEU A 351 -15.07 10.13 28.04
C LEU A 351 -15.79 11.49 28.10
N TYR A 352 -15.95 12.17 26.96
CA TYR A 352 -16.71 13.40 26.87
C TYR A 352 -18.19 13.19 27.25
N ARG A 353 -18.82 12.09 26.78
CA ARG A 353 -20.19 11.74 27.18
C ARG A 353 -20.30 11.43 28.67
N VAL A 354 -19.36 10.66 29.22
CA VAL A 354 -19.30 10.39 30.67
C VAL A 354 -19.24 11.68 31.48
N GLU A 355 -18.34 12.59 31.09
CA GLU A 355 -18.15 13.84 31.82
C GLU A 355 -19.38 14.75 31.72
N LYS A 356 -20.01 14.82 30.54
CA LYS A 356 -21.28 15.53 30.36
C LYS A 356 -22.37 14.98 31.28
N ARG A 357 -22.46 13.65 31.45
CA ARG A 357 -23.43 13.02 32.36
C ARG A 357 -23.11 13.32 33.82
N ARG A 358 -21.84 13.23 34.23
CA ARG A 358 -21.43 13.58 35.60
C ARG A 358 -21.76 15.02 35.96
N ARG A 359 -21.54 15.94 35.03
CA ARG A 359 -21.94 17.35 35.21
C ARG A 359 -23.44 17.48 35.38
N ALA A 360 -24.24 16.86 34.50
CA ALA A 360 -25.70 16.87 34.63
C ALA A 360 -26.19 16.27 35.96
N PHE A 361 -25.55 15.20 36.45
CA PHE A 361 -25.85 14.64 37.78
C PHE A 361 -25.53 15.64 38.90
N GLY A 362 -24.35 16.27 38.85
CA GLY A 362 -23.95 17.29 39.83
C GLY A 362 -24.86 18.51 39.83
N ASP A 363 -25.26 18.99 38.65
CA ASP A 363 -26.17 20.13 38.50
C ASP A 363 -27.56 19.84 39.09
N GLN A 364 -28.04 18.60 39.00
CA GLN A 364 -29.33 18.16 39.54
C GLN A 364 -29.27 17.80 41.04
N LEU A 365 -28.07 17.65 41.61
CA LEU A 365 -27.91 17.05 42.93
C LEU A 365 -28.53 17.88 44.08
N PRO A 366 -28.36 19.22 44.14
CA PRO A 366 -28.94 20.03 45.21
C PRO A 366 -30.47 19.89 45.30
N ASP A 367 -31.17 20.04 44.17
CA ASP A 367 -32.63 19.93 44.10
C ASP A 367 -33.12 18.55 44.55
N ASN A 368 -32.40 17.49 44.15
CA ASN A 368 -32.73 16.14 44.57
C ASN A 368 -32.52 15.93 46.08
N LEU A 369 -31.44 16.47 46.65
CA LEU A 369 -31.16 16.37 48.08
C LEU A 369 -32.18 17.17 48.92
N ASP A 370 -32.69 18.29 48.41
CA ASP A 370 -33.75 19.06 49.07
C ASP A 370 -35.06 18.27 49.16
N VAL A 371 -35.39 17.47 48.14
CA VAL A 371 -36.54 16.54 48.17
C VAL A 371 -36.32 15.45 49.21
N VAL A 372 -35.12 14.86 49.28
CA VAL A 372 -34.79 13.87 50.32
C VAL A 372 -34.91 14.48 51.71
N ALA A 373 -34.32 15.66 51.92
CA ALA A 373 -34.35 16.36 53.21
C ALA A 373 -35.78 16.73 53.64
N SER A 374 -36.62 17.14 52.68
CA SER A 374 -38.04 17.44 52.93
C SER A 374 -38.83 16.19 53.31
N GLY A 375 -38.57 15.06 52.64
CA GLY A 375 -39.15 13.76 53.00
C GLY A 375 -38.74 13.30 54.40
N LEU A 376 -37.45 13.43 54.74
CA LEU A 376 -36.94 13.13 56.09
C LEU A 376 -37.58 14.00 57.17
N ARG A 377 -37.73 15.31 56.92
CA ARG A 377 -38.43 16.23 57.84
C ARG A 377 -39.90 15.88 58.03
N ALA A 378 -40.54 15.29 57.01
CA ALA A 378 -41.90 14.78 57.08
C ALA A 378 -42.01 13.41 57.79
N GLY A 379 -40.90 12.84 58.27
CA GLY A 379 -40.84 11.58 59.01
C GLY A 379 -40.58 10.34 58.14
N HIS A 380 -40.26 10.49 56.86
CA HIS A 380 -39.84 9.35 56.04
C HIS A 380 -38.43 8.88 56.42
N SER A 381 -38.17 7.59 56.23
CA SER A 381 -36.80 7.06 56.27
C SER A 381 -35.98 7.61 55.09
N LEU A 382 -34.64 7.55 55.17
CA LEU A 382 -33.75 8.02 54.11
C LEU A 382 -34.02 7.30 52.76
N VAL A 383 -34.32 6.00 52.81
CA VAL A 383 -34.75 5.20 51.65
C VAL A 383 -36.09 5.68 51.09
N GLY A 384 -37.03 6.06 51.97
CA GLY A 384 -38.31 6.66 51.58
C GLY A 384 -38.14 8.02 50.91
N GLY A 385 -37.25 8.86 51.45
CA GLY A 385 -36.84 10.14 50.84
C GLY A 385 -36.23 9.95 49.45
N LEU A 386 -35.35 8.96 49.30
CA LEU A 386 -34.72 8.65 48.02
C LEU A 386 -35.72 8.10 46.99
N SER A 387 -36.70 7.32 47.45
CA SER A 387 -37.78 6.79 46.60
C SER A 387 -38.68 7.90 46.03
N LEU A 388 -38.87 9.01 46.76
CA LEU A 388 -39.56 10.20 46.26
C LEU A 388 -38.79 10.84 45.09
N VAL A 389 -37.46 10.95 45.21
CA VAL A 389 -36.60 11.48 44.14
C VAL A 389 -36.65 10.60 42.89
N VAL A 390 -36.59 9.27 43.04
CA VAL A 390 -36.63 8.31 41.91
C VAL A 390 -37.91 8.44 41.06
N LYS A 391 -39.00 8.94 41.65
CA LYS A 391 -40.27 9.12 40.95
C LYS A 391 -40.22 10.26 39.93
N ASP A 392 -39.66 11.40 40.33
CA ASP A 392 -39.79 12.67 39.59
C ASP A 392 -38.46 13.23 39.05
N ALA A 393 -37.31 12.67 39.45
CA ALA A 393 -36.01 13.14 38.97
C ALA A 393 -35.81 12.87 37.47
N ALA A 394 -35.05 13.78 36.83
CA ALA A 394 -34.55 13.58 35.48
C ALA A 394 -33.38 12.59 35.46
N GLU A 395 -33.07 12.08 34.26
CA GLU A 395 -31.78 11.41 34.04
C GLU A 395 -30.64 12.44 34.12
N PRO A 396 -29.49 12.11 34.73
CA PRO A 396 -29.08 10.78 35.21
C PRO A 396 -29.40 10.46 36.67
N SER A 397 -29.88 11.41 37.47
CA SER A 397 -30.06 11.19 38.92
C SER A 397 -31.10 10.12 39.24
N ARG A 398 -32.16 10.03 38.43
CA ARG A 398 -33.19 8.99 38.58
C ARG A 398 -32.62 7.58 38.58
N SER A 399 -31.83 7.23 37.56
CA SER A 399 -31.30 5.87 37.39
C SER A 399 -30.24 5.51 38.45
N GLU A 400 -29.44 6.47 38.90
CA GLU A 400 -28.44 6.22 39.94
C GLU A 400 -29.09 6.07 41.33
N PHE A 401 -30.06 6.93 41.69
CA PHE A 401 -30.80 6.76 42.95
C PHE A 401 -31.73 5.55 42.95
N GLN A 402 -32.27 5.17 41.80
CA GLN A 402 -33.05 3.94 41.66
C GLN A 402 -32.20 2.71 41.97
N ARG A 403 -30.92 2.71 41.54
CA ARG A 403 -29.98 1.64 41.89
C ARG A 403 -29.75 1.57 43.40
N VAL A 404 -29.56 2.71 44.05
CA VAL A 404 -29.36 2.75 45.51
C VAL A 404 -30.57 2.18 46.26
N VAL A 405 -31.80 2.57 45.88
CA VAL A 405 -33.02 2.01 46.49
C VAL A 405 -33.13 0.51 46.22
N ALA A 406 -32.78 0.05 45.01
CA ALA A 406 -32.81 -1.36 44.66
C ALA A 406 -31.75 -2.18 45.43
N ASP A 407 -30.53 -1.67 45.57
CA ASP A 407 -29.44 -2.33 46.29
C ASP A 407 -29.79 -2.47 47.78
N GLU A 408 -30.38 -1.44 48.39
CA GLU A 408 -30.88 -1.49 49.78
C GLU A 408 -32.00 -2.53 49.94
N GLN A 409 -32.93 -2.62 48.99
CA GLN A 409 -33.98 -3.67 48.99
C GLN A 409 -33.40 -5.10 48.87
N LEU A 410 -32.20 -5.23 48.31
CA LEU A 410 -31.44 -6.48 48.23
C LEU A 410 -30.53 -6.70 49.44
N GLY A 411 -30.58 -5.83 50.46
CA GLY A 411 -29.84 -5.95 51.71
C GLY A 411 -28.44 -5.36 51.69
N VAL A 412 -28.05 -4.61 50.65
CA VAL A 412 -26.78 -3.86 50.62
C VAL A 412 -26.95 -2.58 51.44
N PRO A 413 -26.10 -2.31 52.43
CA PRO A 413 -26.12 -1.05 53.19
C PRO A 413 -26.25 0.20 52.33
N LEU A 414 -27.17 1.09 52.71
CA LEU A 414 -27.46 2.32 51.99
C LEU A 414 -26.23 3.21 51.78
N GLU A 415 -25.38 3.31 52.79
CA GLU A 415 -24.11 4.04 52.74
C GLU A 415 -23.13 3.44 51.72
N ASP A 416 -23.07 2.11 51.59
CA ASP A 416 -22.23 1.43 50.61
C ASP A 416 -22.77 1.66 49.20
N ALA A 417 -24.09 1.57 49.03
CA ALA A 417 -24.77 1.85 47.77
C ALA A 417 -24.57 3.31 47.33
N LEU A 418 -24.70 4.27 48.25
CA LEU A 418 -24.42 5.69 48.00
C LEU A 418 -22.93 5.93 47.68
N ALA A 419 -22.01 5.24 48.36
CA ALA A 419 -20.57 5.33 48.07
C ALA A 419 -20.23 4.81 46.66
N VAL A 420 -20.94 3.79 46.16
CA VAL A 420 -20.80 3.31 44.77
C VAL A 420 -21.24 4.41 43.79
N VAL A 421 -22.39 5.06 44.03
CA VAL A 421 -22.86 6.17 43.19
C VAL A 421 -21.89 7.36 43.25
N ALA A 422 -21.39 7.73 44.43
CA ALA A 422 -20.40 8.79 44.61
C ALA A 422 -19.15 8.55 43.77
N ARG A 423 -18.60 7.33 43.80
CA ARG A 423 -17.44 6.93 42.98
C ARG A 423 -17.76 6.94 41.47
N ARG A 424 -18.91 6.41 41.05
CA ARG A 424 -19.33 6.35 39.64
C ARG A 424 -19.52 7.76 39.05
N MET A 425 -20.26 8.61 39.76
CA MET A 425 -20.56 9.99 39.35
C MET A 425 -19.44 10.98 39.66
N LYS A 426 -18.41 10.58 40.41
CA LYS A 426 -17.35 11.47 40.91
C LYS A 426 -17.92 12.72 41.61
N SER A 427 -18.93 12.51 42.46
CA SER A 427 -19.56 13.59 43.22
C SER A 427 -19.09 13.58 44.66
N ARG A 428 -18.43 14.67 45.08
CA ARG A 428 -17.99 14.88 46.47
C ARG A 428 -19.17 15.05 47.42
N ASP A 429 -20.27 15.63 46.95
CA ASP A 429 -21.43 15.90 47.81
C ASP A 429 -22.15 14.59 48.16
N VAL A 430 -22.28 13.67 47.20
CA VAL A 430 -22.82 12.31 47.50
C VAL A 430 -21.88 11.53 48.40
N GLU A 431 -20.56 11.69 48.24
CA GLU A 431 -19.55 11.07 49.12
C GLU A 431 -19.71 11.55 50.58
N GLN A 432 -19.96 12.84 50.79
CA GLN A 432 -20.23 13.40 52.12
C GLN A 432 -21.54 12.86 52.70
N VAL A 433 -22.61 12.77 51.91
CA VAL A 433 -23.89 12.20 52.35
C VAL A 433 -23.69 10.74 52.78
N ALA A 434 -22.99 9.94 51.98
CA ALA A 434 -22.68 8.55 52.32
C ALA A 434 -21.89 8.42 53.65
N LEU A 435 -20.88 9.28 53.85
CA LEU A 435 -20.06 9.29 55.06
C LEU A 435 -20.85 9.70 56.31
N VAL A 436 -21.75 10.69 56.18
CA VAL A 436 -22.64 11.09 57.28
C VAL A 436 -23.59 9.95 57.64
N SER A 437 -24.16 9.28 56.62
CA SER A 437 -25.04 8.12 56.84
C SER A 437 -24.32 6.95 57.52
N SER A 438 -23.08 6.64 57.12
CA SER A 438 -22.30 5.56 57.76
C SER A 438 -21.99 5.87 59.23
N LEU A 439 -21.60 7.10 59.55
CA LEU A 439 -21.33 7.54 60.92
C LEU A 439 -22.57 7.48 61.83
N GLN A 440 -23.74 7.88 61.31
CA GLN A 440 -25.01 7.78 62.04
C GLN A 440 -25.38 6.33 62.35
N ARG A 441 -25.12 5.40 61.43
CA ARG A 441 -25.38 3.98 61.66
C ARG A 441 -24.46 3.38 62.71
N GLU A 442 -23.15 3.63 62.61
CA GLU A 442 -22.16 3.13 63.59
C GLU A 442 -22.45 3.63 65.01
N THR A 443 -22.86 4.88 65.16
CA THR A 443 -23.22 5.45 66.48
C THR A 443 -24.59 5.00 66.98
N GLY A 444 -25.55 4.80 66.07
CA GLY A 444 -26.92 4.39 66.38
C GLY A 444 -27.07 2.89 66.71
N SER A 445 -26.38 2.00 65.98
CA SER A 445 -26.48 0.55 66.24
C SER A 445 -25.61 0.09 67.41
N ASN A 446 -24.48 0.75 67.66
CA ASN A 446 -23.62 0.43 68.80
C ASN A 446 -24.31 0.76 70.15
N SER A 447 -25.26 1.70 70.16
CA SER A 447 -26.08 1.96 71.36
C SER A 447 -27.08 0.82 71.66
N ALA A 448 -27.57 0.11 70.64
CA ALA A 448 -28.45 -1.05 70.81
C ALA A 448 -27.67 -2.32 71.19
N GLU A 449 -26.49 -2.52 70.59
CA GLU A 449 -25.58 -3.63 70.91
C GLU A 449 -24.97 -3.50 72.32
N VAL A 450 -24.73 -2.27 72.79
CA VAL A 450 -24.36 -1.99 74.19
C VAL A 450 -25.54 -2.21 75.14
N LEU A 451 -26.78 -1.98 74.72
CA LEU A 451 -27.97 -2.24 75.55
C LEU A 451 -28.20 -3.75 75.74
N ASP A 452 -28.02 -4.56 74.68
CA ASP A 452 -28.08 -6.03 74.77
C ASP A 452 -27.00 -6.58 75.73
N ARG A 453 -25.82 -5.94 75.77
CA ARG A 453 -24.73 -6.31 76.68
C ARG A 453 -24.95 -5.92 78.15
N VAL A 454 -25.97 -5.15 78.45
CA VAL A 454 -26.40 -4.77 79.82
C VAL A 454 -27.61 -5.61 80.26
N ILE A 455 -28.23 -6.36 79.34
CA ILE A 455 -29.36 -7.25 79.60
C ILE A 455 -28.89 -8.70 79.87
N GLU A 456 -27.65 -9.06 79.50
CA GLU A 456 -26.88 -10.16 80.12
C GLU A 456 -26.15 -9.70 81.39
#